data_AF-A0A5C0SD14-F1
#
_entry.id   AF-A0A5C0SD14-F1
#
_cell.length_a   1.000
_cell.length_b   1.000
_cell.length_c   1.000
_cell.angle_alpha   90.00
_cell.angle_beta   90.00
_cell.angle_gamma   90.00
#
_symmetry.space_group_name_H-M   'P 1'
#
loop_
_entity.id
_entity.type
_entity.pdbx_description
1 polymer ?
#
loop_
_entity_poly.entity_id
_entity_poly.type
_entity_poly.pdbx_seq_one_letter_code
_entity_poly.pdbx_strand_id
1 'polypeptide(L)'
;MKKMIIMLMCIVLFTGCIQKESLQNITSMDERNRIYNIIMKQDLLSLMMAYPEYIKDVEREKDNKIYIVTKSGKRILYDDKRRKNLNEKLSNPDLQDMMQQIYPIYSIKNLMRKTLNPGRIRVYGLLKEVYGNSKEQIKSNLVGVKVGYKYYPFNRKNNAADSLQKVMKELMILMKKRKDIYSFVFPTSGTFNYRYIAGTNRLSPHAFGIAIDLKRDKKDYWKWASREDGQKRLASYPKEIVKIFEKNNFIWGGKWGHFDILHFEYRPELIIKSRYFSDKTNYKKPWYDGVPYEDPTIKSYIQIIEKGLSK
;
A
#
# COMPACT_ATOMS: atom_id res chain seq x y z
N MET A 1 64.02 -35.42 -0.44
CA MET A 1 63.28 -34.30 0.21
C MET A 1 62.49 -33.46 -0.81
N LYS A 2 61.58 -34.03 -1.61
CA LYS A 2 60.78 -33.27 -2.62
C LYS A 2 59.28 -33.63 -2.67
N LYS A 3 58.77 -34.48 -1.77
CA LYS A 3 57.35 -34.89 -1.75
C LYS A 3 56.50 -34.30 -0.60
N MET A 4 57.07 -33.48 0.28
CA MET A 4 56.37 -32.95 1.47
C MET A 4 55.87 -31.50 1.33
N ILE A 5 56.15 -30.80 0.23
CA ILE A 5 55.78 -29.38 0.05
C ILE A 5 54.42 -29.21 -0.65
N ILE A 6 53.94 -30.21 -1.38
CA ILE A 6 52.69 -30.08 -2.18
C ILE A 6 51.43 -30.28 -1.33
N MET A 7 51.50 -30.97 -0.19
CA MET A 7 50.33 -31.23 0.66
C MET A 7 49.92 -30.05 1.55
N LEU A 8 50.83 -29.08 1.78
CA LEU A 8 50.54 -27.88 2.58
C LEU A 8 49.85 -26.77 1.74
N MET A 9 50.04 -26.73 0.42
CA MET A 9 49.41 -25.73 -0.46
C MET A 9 47.92 -26.00 -0.74
N CYS A 10 47.47 -27.26 -0.68
CA CYS A 10 46.06 -27.59 -0.92
C CYS A 10 45.14 -27.25 0.27
N ILE A 11 45.66 -27.26 1.50
CA ILE A 11 44.87 -26.92 2.71
C ILE A 11 44.62 -25.40 2.78
N VAL A 12 45.56 -24.57 2.30
CA VAL A 12 45.42 -23.10 2.27
C VAL A 12 44.42 -22.64 1.19
N LEU A 13 44.28 -23.39 0.09
CA LEU A 13 43.31 -23.07 -0.98
C LEU A 13 41.87 -23.43 -0.59
N PHE A 14 41.66 -24.51 0.16
CA PHE A 14 40.33 -24.89 0.63
C PHE A 14 39.79 -23.97 1.74
N THR A 15 40.64 -23.52 2.67
CA THR A 15 40.24 -22.54 3.70
C THR A 15 39.93 -21.18 3.09
N GLY A 16 40.70 -20.73 2.09
CA GLY A 16 40.45 -19.49 1.38
C GLY A 16 39.11 -19.44 0.62
N CYS A 17 38.69 -20.56 0.00
CA CYS A 17 37.40 -20.65 -0.67
C CYS A 17 36.21 -20.65 0.31
N ILE A 18 36.31 -21.42 1.40
CA ILE A 18 35.25 -21.48 2.44
C ILE A 18 35.11 -20.12 3.14
N GLN A 19 36.22 -19.44 3.42
CA GLN A 19 36.22 -18.12 4.03
C GLN A 19 35.65 -17.05 3.08
N LYS A 20 35.94 -17.14 1.77
CA LYS A 20 35.38 -16.23 0.76
C LYS A 20 33.88 -16.42 0.56
N GLU A 21 33.37 -17.65 0.54
CA GLU A 21 31.94 -17.92 0.48
C GLU A 21 31.21 -17.49 1.76
N SER A 22 31.80 -17.71 2.94
CA SER A 22 31.22 -17.24 4.20
C SER A 22 31.18 -15.71 4.27
N LEU A 23 32.26 -15.03 3.86
CA LEU A 23 32.32 -13.56 3.76
C LEU A 23 31.32 -13.00 2.75
N GLN A 24 31.16 -13.63 1.58
CA GLN A 24 30.16 -13.24 0.57
C GLN A 24 28.74 -13.44 1.10
N ASN A 25 28.47 -14.55 1.79
CA ASN A 25 27.17 -14.83 2.40
C ASN A 25 26.84 -13.84 3.53
N ILE A 26 27.81 -13.51 4.38
CA ILE A 26 27.68 -12.49 5.44
C ILE A 26 27.42 -11.12 4.82
N THR A 27 28.21 -10.70 3.83
CA THR A 27 28.03 -9.42 3.12
C THR A 27 26.64 -9.32 2.51
N SER A 28 26.14 -10.41 1.91
CA SER A 28 24.80 -10.48 1.34
C SER A 28 23.69 -10.42 2.41
N MET A 29 23.94 -10.98 3.60
CA MET A 29 23.00 -10.94 4.72
C MET A 29 22.91 -9.55 5.33
N ASP A 30 24.05 -8.90 5.52
CA ASP A 30 24.12 -7.52 6.02
C ASP A 30 23.47 -6.55 5.04
N GLU A 31 23.66 -6.74 3.74
CA GLU A 31 22.98 -5.95 2.71
C GLU A 31 21.45 -6.16 2.76
N ARG A 32 20.99 -7.42 2.85
CA ARG A 32 19.55 -7.72 2.99
C ARG A 32 18.95 -7.10 4.25
N ASN A 33 19.65 -7.19 5.38
CA ASN A 33 19.21 -6.59 6.65
C ASN A 33 19.17 -5.05 6.55
N ARG A 34 20.16 -4.44 5.91
CA ARG A 34 20.19 -3.00 5.65
C ARG A 34 19.02 -2.55 4.77
N ILE A 35 18.76 -3.26 3.67
CA ILE A 35 17.64 -2.99 2.78
C ILE A 35 16.31 -3.13 3.54
N TYR A 36 16.16 -4.20 4.30
CA TYR A 36 14.98 -4.43 5.12
C TYR A 36 14.74 -3.26 6.09
N ASN A 37 15.77 -2.84 6.82
CA ASN A 37 15.66 -1.75 7.79
C ASN A 37 15.26 -0.42 7.14
N ILE A 38 15.79 -0.12 5.95
CA ILE A 38 15.40 1.08 5.20
C ILE A 38 13.93 1.02 4.78
N ILE A 39 13.51 -0.08 4.13
CA ILE A 39 12.12 -0.24 3.66
C ILE A 39 11.15 -0.20 4.84
N MET A 40 11.49 -0.84 5.95
CA MET A 40 10.69 -0.80 7.17
C MET A 40 10.49 0.61 7.70
N LYS A 41 11.56 1.40 7.82
CA LYS A 41 11.44 2.80 8.26
C LYS A 41 10.59 3.63 7.30
N GLN A 42 10.74 3.41 5.98
CA GLN A 42 9.92 4.05 4.95
C GLN A 42 8.44 3.67 5.03
N ASP A 43 8.14 2.40 5.34
CA ASP A 43 6.77 1.90 5.52
C ASP A 43 6.12 2.51 6.76
N LEU A 44 6.85 2.53 7.88
CA LEU A 44 6.40 3.16 9.12
C LEU A 44 6.14 4.66 8.92
N LEU A 45 7.05 5.38 8.25
CA LEU A 45 6.87 6.80 7.95
C LEU A 45 5.65 7.03 7.05
N SER A 46 5.47 6.20 6.01
CA SER A 46 4.30 6.28 5.12
C SER A 46 2.99 6.07 5.88
N LEU A 47 2.97 5.13 6.84
CA LEU A 47 1.82 4.89 7.71
C LEU A 47 1.55 6.08 8.63
N MET A 48 2.56 6.62 9.31
CA MET A 48 2.38 7.78 10.20
C MET A 48 1.90 9.02 9.45
N MET A 49 2.44 9.29 8.27
CA MET A 49 1.97 10.39 7.41
C MET A 49 0.54 10.17 6.89
N ALA A 50 0.15 8.92 6.64
CA ALA A 50 -1.19 8.57 6.16
C ALA A 50 -2.27 8.62 7.24
N TYR A 51 -1.88 8.43 8.50
CA TYR A 51 -2.78 8.29 9.65
C TYR A 51 -2.32 9.14 10.84
N PRO A 52 -2.08 10.46 10.66
CA PRO A 52 -1.45 11.34 11.65
C PRO A 52 -2.29 11.49 12.94
N GLU A 53 -3.61 11.34 12.82
CA GLU A 53 -4.50 11.39 13.97
C GLU A 53 -4.62 10.07 14.73
N TYR A 54 -4.06 8.97 14.20
CA TYR A 54 -4.29 7.62 14.71
C TYR A 54 -3.02 6.92 15.15
N ILE A 55 -1.90 7.10 14.47
CA ILE A 55 -0.62 6.47 14.81
C ILE A 55 0.20 7.48 15.61
N LYS A 56 0.67 7.10 16.80
CA LYS A 56 1.43 7.97 17.69
C LYS A 56 2.88 7.55 17.91
N ASP A 57 3.18 6.26 17.83
CA ASP A 57 4.50 5.75 18.19
C ASP A 57 4.87 4.49 17.40
N VAL A 58 6.15 4.12 17.47
CA VAL A 58 6.70 2.86 16.99
C VAL A 58 7.46 2.20 18.13
N GLU A 59 7.21 0.92 18.34
CA GLU A 59 7.87 0.14 19.39
C GLU A 59 8.56 -1.09 18.81
N ARG A 60 9.75 -1.39 19.33
CA ARG A 60 10.44 -2.66 19.15
C ARG A 60 10.33 -3.48 20.43
N GLU A 61 9.94 -4.74 20.31
CA GLU A 61 9.93 -5.70 21.41
C GLU A 61 11.27 -6.45 21.53
N LYS A 62 11.46 -7.16 22.66
CA LYS A 62 12.65 -7.96 22.96
C LYS A 62 12.94 -9.04 21.91
N ASP A 63 11.91 -9.54 21.23
CA ASP A 63 12.04 -10.53 20.15
C ASP A 63 12.27 -9.89 18.76
N ASN A 64 12.55 -8.58 18.72
CA ASN A 64 12.72 -7.76 17.52
C ASN A 64 11.46 -7.59 16.67
N LYS A 65 10.27 -7.94 17.16
CA LYS A 65 9.02 -7.55 16.51
C LYS A 65 8.79 -6.06 16.66
N ILE A 66 8.24 -5.47 15.60
CA ILE A 66 8.03 -4.04 15.51
C ILE A 66 6.54 -3.78 15.42
N TYR A 67 6.07 -2.77 16.12
CA TYR A 67 4.67 -2.41 16.19
C TYR A 67 4.50 -0.92 15.93
N ILE A 68 3.43 -0.56 15.22
CA ILE A 68 2.89 0.79 15.36
C ILE A 68 2.00 0.82 16.60
N VAL A 69 2.06 1.91 17.35
CA VAL A 69 1.19 2.18 18.49
C VAL A 69 0.24 3.28 18.11
N THR A 70 -1.05 3.02 18.29
CA THR A 70 -2.11 3.95 17.95
C THR A 70 -2.49 4.83 19.15
N LYS A 71 -3.21 5.94 18.92
CA LYS A 71 -3.61 6.85 20.00
C LYS A 71 -4.49 6.18 21.05
N SER A 72 -5.27 5.17 20.67
CA SER A 72 -6.05 4.34 21.61
C SER A 72 -5.19 3.40 22.48
N GLY A 73 -3.89 3.31 22.22
CA GLY A 73 -2.97 2.38 22.87
C GLY A 73 -2.89 1.02 22.19
N LYS A 74 -3.71 0.76 21.16
CA LYS A 74 -3.64 -0.50 20.41
C LYS A 74 -2.31 -0.60 19.66
N ARG A 75 -1.70 -1.78 19.73
CA ARG A 75 -0.45 -2.14 19.05
C ARG A 75 -0.78 -2.98 17.83
N ILE A 76 -0.23 -2.63 16.66
CA ILE A 76 -0.45 -3.35 15.40
C ILE A 76 0.91 -3.79 14.86
N LEU A 77 1.06 -5.11 14.69
CA LEU A 77 2.30 -5.72 14.25
C LEU A 77 2.70 -5.24 12.85
N TYR A 78 3.94 -4.78 12.74
CA TYR A 78 4.55 -4.45 11.46
C TYR A 78 4.95 -5.70 10.70
N ASP A 79 5.77 -6.57 11.28
CA ASP A 79 6.32 -7.74 10.60
C ASP A 79 6.46 -8.93 11.56
N ASP A 80 5.84 -10.06 11.23
CA ASP A 80 5.94 -11.30 11.99
C ASP A 80 7.18 -12.15 11.65
N LYS A 81 8.01 -11.70 10.69
CA LYS A 81 9.23 -12.34 10.19
C LYS A 81 9.01 -13.70 9.52
N ARG A 82 7.77 -14.10 9.27
CA ARG A 82 7.45 -15.37 8.63
C ARG A 82 7.50 -15.23 7.11
N ARG A 83 8.06 -16.25 6.45
CA ARG A 83 7.94 -16.36 5.00
C ARG A 83 6.53 -16.82 4.65
N LYS A 84 5.71 -15.89 4.13
CA LYS A 84 4.33 -16.16 3.71
C LYS A 84 4.18 -16.29 2.19
N ASN A 85 3.35 -17.21 1.74
CA ASN A 85 2.86 -17.27 0.36
C ASN A 85 1.70 -16.25 0.13
N LEU A 86 1.25 -16.09 -1.11
CA LEU A 86 0.22 -15.08 -1.44
C LEU A 86 -1.12 -15.29 -0.72
N ASN A 87 -1.53 -16.54 -0.48
CA ASN A 87 -2.79 -16.83 0.19
C ASN A 87 -2.69 -16.54 1.69
N GLU A 88 -1.56 -16.85 2.31
CA GLU A 88 -1.27 -16.51 3.71
C GLU A 88 -1.28 -15.00 3.92
N LYS A 89 -0.60 -14.24 3.04
CA LYS A 89 -0.64 -12.76 3.07
C LYS A 89 -2.03 -12.19 2.88
N LEU A 90 -2.90 -12.85 2.11
CA LEU A 90 -4.28 -12.40 1.94
C LEU A 90 -5.16 -12.70 3.16
N SER A 91 -4.85 -13.76 3.91
CA SER A 91 -5.71 -14.30 4.96
C SER A 91 -5.32 -13.80 6.35
N ASN A 92 -4.01 -13.71 6.63
CA ASN A 92 -3.45 -13.25 7.90
C ASN A 92 -2.20 -12.37 7.68
N PRO A 93 -2.35 -11.16 7.12
CA PRO A 93 -1.25 -10.24 6.91
C PRO A 93 -0.83 -9.49 8.17
N ASP A 94 0.41 -9.02 8.15
CA ASP A 94 0.90 -7.89 8.93
C ASP A 94 1.07 -6.63 8.06
N LEU A 95 1.55 -5.52 8.63
CA LEU A 95 1.68 -4.26 7.88
C LEU A 95 2.79 -4.35 6.83
N GLN A 96 3.84 -5.14 7.04
CA GLN A 96 4.91 -5.38 6.09
C GLN A 96 4.34 -6.03 4.83
N ASP A 97 3.49 -7.06 4.98
CA ASP A 97 2.79 -7.69 3.85
C ASP A 97 1.88 -6.68 3.11
N MET A 98 1.16 -5.85 3.85
CA MET A 98 0.26 -4.83 3.31
C MET A 98 1.00 -3.77 2.49
N MET A 99 2.18 -3.36 2.95
CA MET A 99 2.99 -2.31 2.34
C MET A 99 3.97 -2.85 1.29
N GLN A 100 4.19 -4.18 1.23
CA GLN A 100 5.25 -4.79 0.41
C GLN A 100 5.19 -4.39 -1.08
N GLN A 101 4.01 -4.37 -1.68
CA GLN A 101 3.86 -4.08 -3.10
C GLN A 101 3.70 -2.58 -3.34
N ILE A 102 4.67 -1.97 -4.03
CA ILE A 102 4.59 -0.57 -4.48
C ILE A 102 3.40 -0.41 -5.44
N TYR A 103 2.53 0.56 -5.13
CA TYR A 103 1.47 0.96 -6.04
C TYR A 103 2.06 1.82 -7.19
N PRO A 104 1.92 1.45 -8.46
CA PRO A 104 2.53 2.25 -9.53
C PRO A 104 1.74 3.54 -9.76
N ILE A 105 2.22 4.68 -9.25
CA ILE A 105 1.54 5.99 -9.37
C ILE A 105 1.55 6.56 -10.80
N TYR A 106 2.41 6.04 -11.67
CA TYR A 106 2.43 6.39 -13.09
C TYR A 106 1.34 5.66 -13.89
N SER A 107 1.04 6.17 -15.08
CA SER A 107 0.09 5.52 -15.99
C SER A 107 0.65 4.19 -16.52
N ILE A 108 -0.13 3.13 -16.42
CA ILE A 108 0.21 1.81 -16.98
C ILE A 108 -0.35 1.66 -18.39
N LYS A 109 0.37 0.91 -19.26
CA LYS A 109 -0.10 0.56 -20.61
C LYS A 109 -0.68 -0.86 -20.67
N ASN A 110 -0.20 -1.74 -19.80
CA ASN A 110 -0.58 -3.16 -19.77
C ASN A 110 -1.10 -3.52 -18.39
N LEU A 111 -2.06 -4.44 -18.36
CA LEU A 111 -2.53 -5.05 -17.12
C LEU A 111 -1.35 -5.70 -16.37
N MET A 112 -1.30 -5.49 -15.07
CA MET A 112 -0.24 -6.06 -14.23
C MET A 112 -0.27 -7.60 -14.23
N ARG A 113 0.86 -8.21 -13.85
CA ARG A 113 0.97 -9.65 -13.60
C ARG A 113 -0.02 -10.03 -12.49
N LYS A 114 -0.67 -11.21 -12.59
CA LYS A 114 -1.70 -11.68 -11.64
C LYS A 114 -1.26 -11.66 -10.16
N THR A 115 0.05 -11.78 -9.91
CA THR A 115 0.64 -11.76 -8.56
C THR A 115 0.79 -10.35 -7.97
N LEU A 116 0.75 -9.30 -8.79
CA LEU A 116 0.90 -7.91 -8.39
C LEU A 116 -0.48 -7.27 -8.21
N ASN A 117 -0.89 -7.05 -6.96
CA ASN A 117 -2.16 -6.44 -6.61
C ASN A 117 -1.97 -5.45 -5.44
N PRO A 118 -1.22 -4.36 -5.65
CA PRO A 118 -0.92 -3.39 -4.60
C PRO A 118 -2.22 -2.87 -3.96
N GLY A 119 -2.35 -3.07 -2.65
CA GLY A 119 -3.54 -2.70 -1.87
C GLY A 119 -4.58 -3.80 -1.63
N ARG A 120 -4.49 -4.98 -2.27
CA ARG A 120 -5.42 -6.08 -1.96
C ARG A 120 -5.16 -6.77 -0.61
N ILE A 121 -3.92 -6.72 -0.12
CA ILE A 121 -3.58 -7.14 1.26
C ILE A 121 -4.01 -6.02 2.22
N ARG A 122 -4.69 -6.38 3.31
CA ARG A 122 -5.28 -5.41 4.25
C ARG A 122 -5.16 -5.91 5.68
N VAL A 123 -4.63 -5.06 6.56
CA VAL A 123 -4.61 -5.31 8.00
C VAL A 123 -5.88 -4.72 8.60
N TYR A 124 -6.88 -5.57 8.87
CA TYR A 124 -8.16 -5.13 9.44
C TYR A 124 -8.02 -4.50 10.83
N GLY A 125 -6.96 -4.84 11.57
CA GLY A 125 -6.62 -4.18 12.83
C GLY A 125 -6.50 -2.66 12.67
N LEU A 126 -5.86 -2.20 11.58
CA LEU A 126 -5.69 -0.79 11.25
C LEU A 126 -6.98 -0.19 10.68
N LEU A 127 -7.63 -0.87 9.73
CA LEU A 127 -8.87 -0.33 9.12
C LEU A 127 -9.98 -0.14 10.17
N LYS A 128 -10.13 -1.08 11.11
CA LYS A 128 -11.09 -0.99 12.20
C LYS A 128 -10.75 0.13 13.19
N GLU A 129 -9.46 0.34 13.45
CA GLU A 129 -8.99 1.43 14.31
C GLU A 129 -9.35 2.80 13.73
N VAL A 130 -9.19 2.97 12.42
CA VAL A 130 -9.36 4.26 11.76
C VAL A 130 -10.82 4.54 11.40
N TYR A 131 -11.49 3.57 10.75
CA TYR A 131 -12.77 3.77 10.07
C TYR A 131 -13.98 3.22 10.83
N GLY A 132 -13.75 2.39 11.85
CA GLY A 132 -14.75 1.82 12.74
C GLY A 132 -14.66 0.29 12.85
N ASN A 133 -14.88 -0.24 14.06
CA ASN A 133 -14.71 -1.65 14.41
C ASN A 133 -15.98 -2.50 14.25
N SER A 134 -17.14 -1.86 14.13
CA SER A 134 -18.47 -2.47 13.95
C SER A 134 -19.26 -1.79 12.83
N LYS A 135 -20.32 -2.45 12.35
CA LYS A 135 -21.22 -1.89 11.34
C LYS A 135 -21.84 -0.58 11.81
N GLU A 136 -22.21 -0.50 13.08
CA GLU A 136 -22.85 0.64 13.72
C GLU A 136 -21.87 1.81 13.81
N GLN A 137 -20.64 1.56 14.28
CA GLN A 137 -19.61 2.60 14.35
C GLN A 137 -19.25 3.11 12.95
N ILE A 138 -19.10 2.21 11.97
CA ILE A 138 -18.82 2.62 10.59
C ILE A 138 -19.96 3.48 10.05
N LYS A 139 -21.22 3.06 10.18
CA LYS A 139 -22.38 3.85 9.76
C LYS A 139 -22.40 5.24 10.40
N SER A 140 -22.10 5.33 11.70
CA SER A 140 -22.02 6.63 12.40
C SER A 140 -20.94 7.55 11.83
N ASN A 141 -19.89 6.99 11.23
CA ASN A 141 -18.80 7.72 10.59
C ASN A 141 -19.11 8.15 9.14
N LEU A 142 -20.20 7.68 8.52
CA LEU A 142 -20.53 8.02 7.14
C LEU A 142 -21.16 9.41 7.04
N VAL A 143 -20.74 10.16 6.02
CA VAL A 143 -21.33 11.45 5.62
C VAL A 143 -21.67 11.41 4.14
N GLY A 144 -22.63 12.23 3.71
CA GLY A 144 -23.01 12.31 2.30
C GLY A 144 -22.01 13.14 1.49
N VAL A 145 -21.33 12.53 0.52
CA VAL A 145 -20.47 13.21 -0.46
C VAL A 145 -21.24 13.41 -1.76
N LYS A 146 -21.23 14.63 -2.30
CA LYS A 146 -21.89 14.94 -3.58
C LYS A 146 -21.13 14.31 -4.76
N VAL A 147 -21.78 13.38 -5.45
CA VAL A 147 -21.28 12.68 -6.64
C VAL A 147 -22.28 12.92 -7.78
N GLY A 148 -21.99 13.91 -8.62
CA GLY A 148 -22.96 14.42 -9.60
C GLY A 148 -24.16 15.06 -8.92
N TYR A 149 -25.35 14.57 -9.21
CA TYR A 149 -26.61 15.07 -8.61
C TYR A 149 -27.05 14.30 -7.36
N LYS A 150 -26.31 13.26 -6.95
CA LYS A 150 -26.64 12.41 -5.80
C LYS A 150 -25.64 12.60 -4.67
N TYR A 151 -26.05 12.22 -3.48
CA TYR A 151 -25.15 12.10 -2.32
C TYR A 151 -24.91 10.64 -2.02
N TYR A 152 -23.65 10.26 -1.89
CA TYR A 152 -23.25 8.89 -1.57
C TYR A 152 -22.56 8.88 -0.19
N PRO A 153 -22.88 7.90 0.67
CA PRO A 153 -22.26 7.77 1.98
C PRO A 153 -20.77 7.43 1.86
N PHE A 154 -19.91 8.16 2.55
CA PHE A 154 -18.47 7.93 2.60
C PHE A 154 -17.92 8.24 3.99
N ASN A 155 -16.85 7.58 4.41
CA ASN A 155 -16.34 7.70 5.77
C ASN A 155 -15.66 9.06 6.00
N ARG A 156 -16.05 9.80 7.04
CA ARG A 156 -15.41 11.09 7.38
C ARG A 156 -14.05 10.94 8.07
N LYS A 157 -13.78 9.78 8.65
CA LYS A 157 -12.52 9.53 9.37
C LYS A 157 -11.33 9.56 8.42
N ASN A 158 -10.19 10.05 8.93
CA ASN A 158 -8.95 10.21 8.18
C ASN A 158 -9.09 10.96 6.83
N ASN A 159 -9.99 11.96 6.76
CA ASN A 159 -10.25 12.79 5.58
C ASN A 159 -10.69 12.01 4.32
N ALA A 160 -11.23 10.80 4.47
CA ALA A 160 -11.60 9.97 3.33
C ALA A 160 -12.76 10.61 2.51
N ALA A 161 -13.80 11.11 3.19
CA ALA A 161 -14.92 11.82 2.55
C ALA A 161 -14.49 13.13 1.88
N ASP A 162 -13.63 13.91 2.53
CA ASP A 162 -13.09 15.16 1.96
C ASP A 162 -12.26 14.90 0.71
N SER A 163 -11.48 13.82 0.73
CA SER A 163 -10.71 13.37 -0.43
C SER A 163 -11.61 12.99 -1.60
N LEU A 164 -12.71 12.26 -1.35
CA LEU A 164 -13.69 11.97 -2.39
C LEU A 164 -14.37 13.26 -2.90
N GLN A 165 -14.68 14.21 -2.04
CA GLN A 165 -15.27 15.49 -2.44
C GLN A 165 -14.34 16.28 -3.36
N LYS A 166 -13.03 16.31 -3.06
CA LYS A 166 -12.01 16.92 -3.93
C LYS A 166 -11.94 16.23 -5.29
N VAL A 167 -11.95 14.89 -5.32
CA VAL A 167 -12.01 14.11 -6.57
C VAL A 167 -13.21 14.52 -7.41
N MET A 168 -14.42 14.54 -6.83
CA MET A 168 -15.62 14.87 -7.59
C MET A 168 -15.60 16.32 -8.10
N LYS A 169 -15.07 17.27 -7.31
CA LYS A 169 -14.88 18.66 -7.76
C LYS A 169 -13.95 18.75 -8.97
N GLU A 170 -12.81 18.06 -8.92
CA GLU A 170 -11.85 18.03 -10.03
C GLU A 170 -12.42 17.33 -11.28
N LEU A 171 -13.14 16.21 -11.11
CA LEU A 171 -13.81 15.52 -12.21
C LEU A 171 -14.88 16.39 -12.88
N MET A 172 -15.67 17.15 -12.11
CA MET A 172 -16.66 18.07 -12.67
C MET A 172 -15.99 19.17 -13.51
N ILE A 173 -14.83 19.68 -13.09
CA ILE A 173 -14.05 20.64 -13.88
C ILE A 173 -13.52 19.98 -15.16
N LEU A 174 -13.00 18.75 -15.06
CA LEU A 174 -12.50 18.00 -16.21
C LEU A 174 -13.60 17.72 -17.24
N MET A 175 -14.81 17.35 -16.79
CA MET A 175 -15.96 17.07 -17.65
C MET A 175 -16.43 18.28 -18.47
N LYS A 176 -16.21 19.50 -17.98
CA LYS A 176 -16.47 20.72 -18.78
C LYS A 176 -15.60 20.80 -20.02
N LYS A 177 -14.39 20.23 -19.98
CA LYS A 177 -13.41 20.23 -21.08
C LYS A 177 -13.42 18.94 -21.89
N ARG A 178 -13.74 17.81 -21.26
CA ARG A 178 -13.77 16.47 -21.86
C ARG A 178 -15.07 15.76 -21.54
N LYS A 179 -16.03 15.87 -22.46
CA LYS A 179 -17.39 15.32 -22.30
C LYS A 179 -17.41 13.79 -22.20
N ASP A 180 -16.44 13.11 -22.82
CA ASP A 180 -16.32 11.66 -22.83
C ASP A 180 -16.11 11.05 -21.43
N ILE A 181 -15.49 11.82 -20.51
CA ILE A 181 -15.25 11.43 -19.11
C ILE A 181 -16.55 11.05 -18.40
N TYR A 182 -17.66 11.74 -18.71
CA TYR A 182 -18.96 11.45 -18.11
C TYR A 182 -19.34 9.97 -18.25
N SER A 183 -19.06 9.38 -19.42
CA SER A 183 -19.41 7.99 -19.73
C SER A 183 -18.59 6.94 -18.97
N PHE A 184 -17.55 7.33 -18.24
CA PHE A 184 -16.76 6.47 -17.36
C PHE A 184 -17.10 6.67 -15.87
N VAL A 185 -17.71 7.80 -15.51
CA VAL A 185 -18.01 8.16 -14.12
C VAL A 185 -19.47 7.87 -13.74
N PHE A 186 -20.41 8.13 -14.66
CA PHE A 186 -21.85 8.08 -14.37
C PHE A 186 -22.65 7.10 -15.25
N PRO A 187 -23.69 6.45 -14.69
CA PRO A 187 -24.08 6.46 -13.29
C PRO A 187 -23.06 5.71 -12.42
N THR A 188 -22.73 6.29 -11.26
CA THR A 188 -21.80 5.70 -10.28
C THR A 188 -22.45 4.48 -9.61
N SER A 189 -21.71 3.37 -9.52
CA SER A 189 -22.24 2.08 -9.05
C SER A 189 -22.35 1.98 -7.52
N GLY A 190 -21.66 2.85 -6.77
CA GLY A 190 -21.90 3.01 -5.33
C GLY A 190 -20.64 3.19 -4.49
N THR A 191 -20.84 3.41 -3.19
CA THR A 191 -19.76 3.64 -2.21
C THR A 191 -19.83 2.72 -1.01
N PHE A 192 -20.91 2.76 -0.21
CA PHE A 192 -21.06 1.96 1.00
C PHE A 192 -21.91 0.72 0.76
N ASN A 193 -21.37 -0.44 1.13
CA ASN A 193 -22.12 -1.68 1.25
C ASN A 193 -21.44 -2.55 2.30
N TYR A 194 -22.09 -2.75 3.45
CA TYR A 194 -21.55 -3.58 4.53
C TYR A 194 -21.65 -5.06 4.18
N ARG A 195 -20.61 -5.59 3.52
CA ARG A 195 -20.54 -6.98 3.05
C ARG A 195 -19.13 -7.54 3.13
N TYR A 196 -19.05 -8.86 3.14
CA TYR A 196 -17.81 -9.58 2.89
C TYR A 196 -17.49 -9.63 1.38
N ILE A 197 -16.21 -9.81 1.06
CA ILE A 197 -15.77 -10.11 -0.31
C ILE A 197 -16.20 -11.54 -0.63
N ALA A 198 -16.88 -11.73 -1.76
CA ALA A 198 -17.41 -13.02 -2.18
C ALA A 198 -16.36 -14.15 -2.11
N GLY A 199 -16.72 -15.23 -1.43
CA GLY A 199 -15.85 -16.40 -1.20
C GLY A 199 -14.79 -16.20 -0.10
N THR A 200 -14.97 -15.22 0.80
CA THR A 200 -14.02 -14.94 1.89
C THR A 200 -14.74 -14.41 3.13
N ASN A 201 -14.10 -14.48 4.30
CA ASN A 201 -14.59 -13.88 5.54
C ASN A 201 -14.00 -12.46 5.79
N ARG A 202 -13.63 -11.77 4.71
CA ARG A 202 -12.92 -10.49 4.74
C ARG A 202 -13.84 -9.37 4.29
N LEU A 203 -13.98 -8.32 5.09
CA LEU A 203 -14.86 -7.19 4.76
C LEU A 203 -14.38 -6.48 3.49
N SER A 204 -15.31 -6.11 2.63
CA SER A 204 -15.01 -5.26 1.48
C SER A 204 -14.58 -3.86 1.94
N PRO A 205 -13.71 -3.16 1.21
CA PRO A 205 -13.44 -1.73 1.41
C PRO A 205 -14.72 -0.87 1.37
N HIS A 206 -15.71 -1.25 0.56
CA HIS A 206 -17.04 -0.64 0.59
C HIS A 206 -17.73 -0.75 1.94
N ALA A 207 -17.42 -1.80 2.73
CA ALA A 207 -18.00 -1.98 4.06
C ALA A 207 -17.47 -0.96 5.08
N PHE A 208 -16.31 -0.33 4.82
CA PHE A 208 -15.77 0.76 5.64
C PHE A 208 -16.15 2.14 5.11
N GLY A 209 -16.81 2.24 3.94
CA GLY A 209 -17.13 3.51 3.30
C GLY A 209 -15.89 4.24 2.77
N ILE A 210 -14.86 3.51 2.36
CA ILE A 210 -13.58 4.05 1.84
C ILE A 210 -13.34 3.69 0.38
N ALA A 211 -14.36 3.22 -0.34
CA ALA A 211 -14.25 2.83 -1.74
C ALA A 211 -15.43 3.32 -2.55
N ILE A 212 -15.21 3.53 -3.84
CA ILE A 212 -16.22 3.96 -4.81
C ILE A 212 -16.05 3.16 -6.10
N ASP A 213 -17.17 2.68 -6.61
CA ASP A 213 -17.26 2.10 -7.94
C ASP A 213 -17.91 3.13 -8.87
N LEU A 214 -17.20 3.50 -9.93
CA LEU A 214 -17.71 4.41 -10.96
C LEU A 214 -18.69 3.69 -11.90
N LYS A 215 -18.85 4.16 -13.15
CA LYS A 215 -19.77 3.51 -14.08
C LYS A 215 -19.25 2.13 -14.44
N ARG A 216 -20.11 1.13 -14.21
CA ARG A 216 -19.85 -0.27 -14.55
C ARG A 216 -19.81 -0.50 -16.05
N ASP A 217 -18.79 -1.22 -16.50
CA ASP A 217 -18.68 -1.90 -17.79
C ASP A 217 -18.49 -3.40 -17.55
N LYS A 218 -18.98 -4.24 -18.48
CA LYS A 218 -18.81 -5.70 -18.39
C LYS A 218 -17.33 -6.13 -18.40
N LYS A 219 -16.44 -5.29 -18.93
CA LYS A 219 -15.00 -5.52 -19.06
C LYS A 219 -14.19 -5.05 -17.84
N ASP A 220 -14.83 -4.48 -16.82
CA ASP A 220 -14.10 -3.86 -15.71
C ASP A 220 -13.55 -4.85 -14.69
N TYR A 221 -14.10 -6.06 -14.59
CA TYR A 221 -13.77 -6.98 -13.51
C TYR A 221 -13.27 -8.34 -13.99
N TRP A 222 -12.16 -8.80 -13.42
CA TRP A 222 -11.46 -10.01 -13.83
C TRP A 222 -12.26 -11.32 -13.73
N LYS A 223 -13.34 -11.38 -12.92
CA LYS A 223 -14.23 -12.55 -12.90
C LYS A 223 -15.33 -12.50 -13.96
N TRP A 224 -15.59 -11.33 -14.54
CA TRP A 224 -16.64 -11.16 -15.55
C TRP A 224 -16.07 -11.11 -16.97
N ALA A 225 -14.78 -10.82 -17.11
CA ALA A 225 -14.14 -10.53 -18.39
C ALA A 225 -12.81 -11.26 -18.56
N SER A 226 -12.49 -11.56 -19.82
CA SER A 226 -11.17 -12.07 -20.19
C SER A 226 -10.09 -11.02 -19.91
N ARG A 227 -8.81 -11.45 -19.80
CA ARG A 227 -7.70 -10.48 -19.70
C ARG A 227 -7.56 -9.62 -20.95
N GLU A 228 -7.94 -10.13 -22.13
CA GLU A 228 -7.94 -9.36 -23.36
C GLU A 228 -8.97 -8.22 -23.31
N ASP A 229 -10.19 -8.51 -22.84
CA ASP A 229 -11.22 -7.51 -22.62
C ASP A 229 -10.80 -6.48 -21.57
N GLY A 230 -10.22 -6.93 -20.46
CA GLY A 230 -9.66 -6.05 -19.43
C GLY A 230 -8.55 -5.16 -19.99
N GLN A 231 -7.71 -5.67 -20.90
CA GLN A 231 -6.67 -4.89 -21.56
C GLN A 231 -7.26 -3.84 -22.52
N LYS A 232 -8.29 -4.20 -23.29
CA LYS A 232 -9.04 -3.25 -24.14
C LYS A 232 -9.72 -2.17 -23.30
N ARG A 233 -10.26 -2.55 -22.14
CA ARG A 233 -10.89 -1.63 -21.20
C ARG A 233 -9.87 -0.70 -20.54
N LEU A 234 -8.73 -1.21 -20.11
CA LEU A 234 -7.61 -0.41 -19.60
C LEU A 234 -7.15 0.62 -20.64
N ALA A 235 -7.00 0.21 -21.91
CA ALA A 235 -6.54 1.08 -22.98
C ALA A 235 -7.51 2.22 -23.29
N SER A 236 -8.81 2.01 -23.13
CA SER A 236 -9.84 3.04 -23.34
C SER A 236 -10.12 3.90 -22.10
N TYR A 237 -9.65 3.50 -20.91
CA TYR A 237 -9.95 4.21 -19.67
C TYR A 237 -9.18 5.55 -19.58
N PRO A 238 -9.85 6.70 -19.34
CA PRO A 238 -9.19 7.98 -19.25
C PRO A 238 -8.19 8.06 -18.08
N LYS A 239 -6.92 8.26 -18.41
CA LYS A 239 -5.83 8.33 -17.41
C LYS A 239 -6.00 9.51 -16.45
N GLU A 240 -6.68 10.57 -16.88
CA GLU A 240 -6.97 11.76 -16.09
C GLU A 240 -7.88 11.45 -14.89
N ILE A 241 -8.84 10.54 -15.03
CA ILE A 241 -9.67 10.07 -13.90
C ILE A 241 -8.75 9.46 -12.84
N VAL A 242 -7.91 8.51 -13.25
CA VAL A 242 -6.98 7.81 -12.35
C VAL A 242 -6.05 8.80 -11.65
N LYS A 243 -5.46 9.75 -12.39
CA LYS A 243 -4.58 10.78 -11.83
C LYS A 243 -5.27 11.67 -10.81
N ILE A 244 -6.53 12.06 -11.02
CA ILE A 244 -7.30 12.86 -10.06
C ILE A 244 -7.53 12.07 -8.77
N PHE A 245 -7.89 10.79 -8.88
CA PHE A 245 -8.05 9.91 -7.72
C PHE A 245 -6.73 9.73 -6.96
N GLU A 246 -5.63 9.44 -7.66
CA GLU A 246 -4.29 9.25 -7.05
C GLU A 246 -3.76 10.52 -6.38
N LYS A 247 -4.01 11.68 -6.98
CA LYS A 247 -3.73 12.99 -6.37
C LYS A 247 -4.42 13.13 -5.02
N ASN A 248 -5.64 12.60 -4.91
CA ASN A 248 -6.48 12.64 -3.71
C ASN A 248 -6.42 11.32 -2.90
N ASN A 249 -5.29 10.62 -2.93
CA ASN A 249 -4.96 9.48 -2.06
C ASN A 249 -5.80 8.20 -2.28
N PHE A 250 -6.38 8.03 -3.47
CA PHE A 250 -7.01 6.79 -3.87
C PHE A 250 -6.09 5.93 -4.74
N ILE A 251 -6.09 4.63 -4.49
CA ILE A 251 -5.55 3.64 -5.44
C ILE A 251 -6.66 3.18 -6.39
N TRP A 252 -6.25 2.69 -7.56
CA TRP A 252 -7.15 2.22 -8.60
C TRP A 252 -7.04 0.71 -8.83
N GLY A 253 -8.18 0.01 -8.84
CA GLY A 253 -8.24 -1.43 -9.07
C GLY A 253 -7.85 -1.86 -10.48
N GLY A 254 -7.81 -0.93 -11.45
CA GLY A 254 -7.22 -1.17 -12.77
C GLY A 254 -5.72 -1.45 -12.74
N LYS A 255 -5.02 -1.08 -11.64
CA LYS A 255 -3.60 -1.40 -11.39
C LYS A 255 -3.44 -2.65 -10.53
N TRP A 256 -4.35 -3.62 -10.66
CA TRP A 256 -4.20 -4.95 -10.08
C TRP A 256 -4.08 -6.02 -11.16
N GLY A 257 -3.33 -7.07 -10.87
CA GLY A 257 -3.25 -8.26 -11.72
C GLY A 257 -4.60 -8.96 -11.86
N HIS A 258 -5.39 -8.94 -10.79
CA HIS A 258 -6.83 -9.22 -10.80
C HIS A 258 -7.58 -7.89 -10.93
N PHE A 259 -7.64 -7.37 -12.14
CA PHE A 259 -8.13 -6.02 -12.43
C PHE A 259 -9.59 -5.80 -11.98
N ASP A 260 -9.82 -4.57 -11.52
CA ASP A 260 -11.12 -4.04 -11.07
C ASP A 260 -11.20 -2.56 -11.46
N ILE A 261 -11.45 -2.28 -12.74
CA ILE A 261 -11.21 -0.98 -13.40
C ILE A 261 -12.22 0.08 -12.97
N LEU A 262 -13.43 -0.29 -12.57
CA LEU A 262 -14.40 0.67 -12.03
C LEU A 262 -14.07 1.13 -10.59
N HIS A 263 -13.19 0.40 -9.91
CA HIS A 263 -13.02 0.45 -8.45
C HIS A 263 -11.88 1.36 -8.00
N PHE A 264 -12.16 2.23 -7.02
CA PHE A 264 -11.17 3.06 -6.35
C PHE A 264 -11.27 2.92 -4.83
N GLU A 265 -10.13 2.85 -4.15
CA GLU A 265 -10.05 2.73 -2.68
C GLU A 265 -9.17 3.84 -2.09
N TYR A 266 -9.67 4.52 -1.06
CA TYR A 266 -8.88 5.49 -0.30
C TYR A 266 -7.82 4.77 0.53
N ARG A 267 -6.56 4.91 0.12
CA ARG A 267 -5.39 4.19 0.67
C ARG A 267 -4.16 5.12 0.71
N PRO A 268 -4.21 6.16 1.56
CA PRO A 268 -3.17 7.19 1.62
C PRO A 268 -1.77 6.63 1.86
N GLU A 269 -1.63 5.57 2.65
CA GLU A 269 -0.33 4.98 2.97
C GLU A 269 0.39 4.41 1.75
N LEU A 270 -0.35 3.83 0.80
CA LEU A 270 0.22 3.29 -0.43
C LEU A 270 0.58 4.41 -1.40
N ILE A 271 -0.24 5.46 -1.45
CA ILE A 271 0.04 6.63 -2.29
C ILE A 271 1.26 7.40 -1.76
N ILE A 272 1.39 7.58 -0.45
CA ILE A 272 2.55 8.23 0.19
C ILE A 272 3.81 7.40 -0.07
N LYS A 273 3.77 6.08 0.17
CA LYS A 273 4.91 5.20 -0.12
C LYS A 273 5.34 5.32 -1.57
N SER A 274 4.39 5.30 -2.50
CA SER A 274 4.69 5.42 -3.93
C SER A 274 5.17 6.80 -4.36
N ARG A 275 4.82 7.88 -3.65
CA ARG A 275 5.30 9.23 -3.97
C ARG A 275 6.75 9.45 -3.55
N TYR A 276 7.15 8.88 -2.43
CA TYR A 276 8.46 9.17 -1.83
C TYR A 276 9.46 8.01 -1.95
N PHE A 277 8.98 6.77 -2.08
CA PHE A 277 9.81 5.56 -1.96
C PHE A 277 9.55 4.53 -3.07
N SER A 278 9.07 4.96 -4.25
CA SER A 278 8.88 4.05 -5.40
C SER A 278 10.16 3.72 -6.15
N ASP A 279 11.17 4.58 -6.04
CA ASP A 279 12.43 4.45 -6.77
C ASP A 279 13.40 3.52 -6.04
N LYS A 280 14.43 3.07 -6.76
CA LYS A 280 15.48 2.24 -6.14
C LYS A 280 16.10 3.01 -4.98
N THR A 281 16.16 2.36 -3.81
CA THR A 281 16.76 2.91 -2.60
C THR A 281 18.17 3.43 -2.87
N ASN A 282 18.39 4.73 -2.63
CA ASN A 282 19.72 5.32 -2.72
C ASN A 282 20.45 5.17 -1.37
N TYR A 283 21.36 4.20 -1.30
CA TYR A 283 22.08 3.87 -0.07
C TYR A 283 23.08 4.93 0.42
N LYS A 284 23.36 5.96 -0.38
CA LYS A 284 24.24 7.07 0.01
C LYS A 284 23.49 8.19 0.73
N LYS A 285 22.16 8.12 0.76
CA LYS A 285 21.31 9.15 1.35
C LYS A 285 20.60 8.62 2.60
N PRO A 286 20.08 9.51 3.47
CA PRO A 286 19.21 9.08 4.57
C PRO A 286 18.02 8.26 4.07
N TRP A 287 17.52 7.34 4.89
CA TRP A 287 16.40 6.45 4.52
C TRP A 287 15.10 7.21 4.21
N TYR A 288 14.98 8.45 4.70
CA TYR A 288 13.88 9.37 4.48
C TYR A 288 14.12 10.36 3.32
N ASP A 289 15.15 10.17 2.49
CA ASP A 289 15.38 11.05 1.34
C ASP A 289 14.13 11.20 0.45
N GLY A 290 13.91 12.41 -0.07
CA GLY A 290 12.77 12.74 -0.92
C GLY A 290 11.51 13.21 -0.17
N VAL A 291 11.40 12.95 1.15
CA VAL A 291 10.28 13.51 1.94
C VAL A 291 10.51 14.99 2.25
N PRO A 292 9.44 15.79 2.47
CA PRO A 292 9.55 17.19 2.92
C PRO A 292 10.08 17.29 4.37
N TYR A 293 11.37 17.07 4.57
CA TYR A 293 11.98 17.01 5.91
C TYR A 293 11.85 18.32 6.72
N GLU A 294 11.69 19.46 6.04
CA GLU A 294 11.46 20.75 6.68
C GLU A 294 10.06 20.87 7.33
N ASP A 295 9.12 19.97 7.03
CA ASP A 295 7.85 19.88 7.75
C ASP A 295 8.12 19.36 9.17
N PRO A 296 7.82 20.17 10.23
CA PRO A 296 8.07 19.77 11.61
C PRO A 296 7.37 18.47 12.01
N THR A 297 6.21 18.19 11.42
CA THR A 297 5.43 16.96 11.67
C THR A 297 6.15 15.74 11.10
N ILE A 298 6.66 15.84 9.87
CA ILE A 298 7.41 14.74 9.23
C ILE A 298 8.73 14.49 9.98
N LYS A 299 9.42 15.56 10.36
CA LYS A 299 10.64 15.47 11.18
C LYS A 299 10.37 14.77 12.52
N SER A 300 9.25 15.07 13.17
CA SER A 300 8.83 14.40 14.40
C SER A 300 8.59 12.90 14.19
N TYR A 301 7.92 12.50 13.09
CA TYR A 301 7.73 11.07 12.78
C TYR A 301 9.04 10.33 12.55
N ILE A 302 10.00 10.94 11.86
CA ILE A 302 11.34 10.36 11.67
C ILE A 302 12.02 10.13 13.03
N GLN A 303 11.95 11.11 13.94
CA GLN A 303 12.52 10.98 15.30
C GLN A 303 11.83 9.89 16.13
N ILE A 304 10.49 9.79 16.04
CA ILE A 304 9.71 8.73 16.70
C ILE A 304 10.17 7.35 16.21
N ILE A 305 10.31 7.18 14.89
CA ILE A 305 10.76 5.93 14.29
C ILE A 305 12.18 5.57 14.74
N GLU A 306 13.12 6.51 14.69
CA GLU A 306 14.50 6.26 15.14
C GLU A 306 14.56 5.87 16.62
N LYS A 307 13.88 6.62 17.47
CA LYS A 307 13.81 6.36 18.91
C LYS A 307 13.18 4.99 19.19
N GLY A 308 12.06 4.68 18.55
CA GLY A 308 11.30 3.45 18.71
C GLY A 308 12.09 2.19 18.33
N LEU A 309 13.00 2.31 17.36
CA LEU A 309 13.81 1.21 16.84
C LEU A 309 15.18 1.06 17.52
N SER A 310 15.63 2.09 18.25
CA SER A 310 16.89 2.12 18.99
C SER A 310 16.84 1.42 20.36
N LYS A 311 15.64 1.14 20.87
CA LYS A 311 15.41 0.39 22.12
C LYS A 311 15.46 -1.10 21.89
#